data_AF-L0MIR3-F1
#
_entry.id   AF-L0MIR3-F1
#
_cell.length_a   1.000
_cell.length_b   1.000
_cell.length_c   1.000
_cell.angle_alpha   90.00
_cell.angle_beta   90.00
_cell.angle_gamma   90.00
#
_symmetry.space_group_name_H-M   'P 1'
#
loop_
_entity.id
_entity.type
_entity.pdbx_description
1 polymer ?
#
loop_
_entity_poly.entity_id
_entity_poly.type
_entity_poly.pdbx_seq_one_letter_code
_entity_poly.pdbx_strand_id
1 'polypeptide(L)'
;MRALLPPLLACGALASWPALAQIDEPDIHADCQKVAGYAELGRSAYQSGDYMKAAGIFRDQAAWSEFCGFSERATATAYNNVALALMRAGQLLKARAYLLLAPDDDKSRHNMALLEQRLAQQPPATGPAGVYWRYAGRGVWSEVTVVVHGEQWQIDYAGYYMPGMGLYYGPNMGEFADVLPIEDGKALYHQDDEDDESACDVSIAFSDDAVELDSQGDCGFGHNVQAAGRFIRVE
;
A
#
# COMPACT_ATOMS: atom_id res chain seq x y z
N MET A 1 -26.41 -7.99 84.31
CA MET A 1 -27.52 -8.64 83.55
C MET A 1 -28.01 -7.61 82.55
N ARG A 2 -28.00 -7.76 81.23
CA ARG A 2 -27.95 -8.91 80.31
C ARG A 2 -26.98 -8.60 79.16
N ALA A 3 -26.36 -9.65 78.64
CA ALA A 3 -25.56 -9.65 77.42
C ALA A 3 -26.45 -9.58 76.17
N LEU A 4 -25.90 -9.05 75.07
CA LEU A 4 -26.23 -9.43 73.69
C LEU A 4 -25.05 -9.07 72.76
N LEU A 5 -24.54 -10.08 72.06
CA LEU A 5 -23.53 -10.06 70.99
C LEU A 5 -24.24 -10.00 69.61
N PRO A 6 -23.54 -9.91 68.46
CA PRO A 6 -23.67 -8.91 67.39
C PRO A 6 -24.32 -9.51 66.11
N PRO A 7 -24.46 -8.79 64.97
CA PRO A 7 -23.38 -8.73 63.98
C PRO A 7 -23.41 -7.48 63.06
N LEU A 8 -22.32 -7.22 62.32
CA LEU A 8 -22.34 -7.00 60.86
C LEU A 8 -20.93 -6.57 60.40
N LEU A 9 -20.13 -7.58 60.06
CA LEU A 9 -19.10 -7.43 59.04
C LEU A 9 -19.83 -7.08 57.73
N ALA A 10 -19.67 -5.85 57.25
CA ALA A 10 -20.02 -5.51 55.88
C ALA A 10 -18.87 -5.95 54.97
N CYS A 11 -19.02 -7.11 54.34
CA CYS A 11 -18.17 -7.56 53.24
C CYS A 11 -18.15 -6.50 52.12
N GLY A 12 -16.98 -5.93 51.86
CA GLY A 12 -16.71 -5.21 50.62
C GLY A 12 -16.57 -6.21 49.48
N ALA A 13 -17.65 -6.43 48.71
CA ALA A 13 -17.58 -7.08 47.43
C ALA A 13 -17.40 -6.00 46.35
N LEU A 14 -16.15 -5.70 45.98
CA LEU A 14 -15.86 -5.01 44.73
C LEU A 14 -16.19 -5.98 43.60
N ALA A 15 -17.38 -5.86 43.02
CA ALA A 15 -17.73 -6.53 41.77
C ALA A 15 -16.98 -5.81 40.65
N SER A 16 -15.77 -6.26 40.33
CA SER A 16 -15.14 -5.95 39.05
C SER A 16 -15.89 -6.70 37.96
N TRP A 17 -16.84 -6.02 37.30
CA TRP A 17 -17.41 -6.54 36.06
C TRP A 17 -16.30 -6.60 35.01
N PRO A 18 -16.10 -7.76 34.35
CA PRO A 18 -15.22 -7.81 33.20
C PRO A 18 -15.88 -6.94 32.13
N ALA A 19 -15.19 -5.87 31.72
CA ALA A 19 -15.51 -5.20 30.47
C ALA A 19 -15.23 -6.21 29.36
N LEU A 20 -16.27 -6.91 28.90
CA LEU A 20 -16.21 -7.64 27.65
C LEU A 20 -16.06 -6.58 26.56
N ALA A 21 -14.86 -6.52 25.96
CA ALA A 21 -14.65 -5.76 24.75
C ALA A 21 -15.54 -6.39 23.66
N GLN A 22 -16.67 -5.75 23.37
CA GLN A 22 -17.52 -6.13 22.28
C GLN A 22 -16.80 -5.67 21.00
N ILE A 23 -16.18 -6.63 20.30
CA ILE A 23 -15.65 -6.38 18.95
C ILE A 23 -16.87 -6.41 18.04
N ASP A 24 -17.42 -5.23 17.74
CA ASP A 24 -18.52 -5.13 16.79
C ASP A 24 -18.02 -5.62 15.41
N GLU A 25 -18.76 -6.56 14.82
CA GLU A 25 -18.44 -7.03 13.47
C GLU A 25 -18.63 -5.89 12.45
N PRO A 26 -17.76 -5.79 11.42
CA PRO A 26 -17.91 -4.75 10.41
C PRO A 26 -19.23 -4.81 9.64
N ASP A 27 -19.95 -3.69 9.56
CA ASP A 27 -21.11 -3.55 8.66
C ASP A 27 -20.64 -3.19 7.25
N ILE A 28 -20.26 -4.24 6.50
CA ILE A 28 -19.77 -4.13 5.12
C ILE A 28 -20.79 -3.40 4.23
N HIS A 29 -22.08 -3.65 4.41
CA HIS A 29 -23.09 -3.04 3.56
C HIS A 29 -23.15 -1.53 3.77
N ALA A 30 -23.16 -1.08 5.03
CA ALA A 30 -23.13 0.33 5.37
C ALA A 30 -21.83 1.01 4.91
N ASP A 31 -20.69 0.34 5.02
CA ASP A 31 -19.40 0.88 4.55
C ASP A 31 -19.35 1.02 3.03
N CYS A 32 -19.88 0.05 2.29
CA CYS A 32 -19.97 0.13 0.83
C CYS A 32 -20.86 1.26 0.34
N GLN A 33 -21.87 1.68 1.12
CA GLN A 33 -22.68 2.85 0.79
C GLN A 33 -21.88 4.18 0.88
N LYS A 34 -20.76 4.21 1.60
CA LYS A 34 -19.92 5.41 1.77
C LYS A 34 -19.05 5.73 0.56
N VAL A 35 -18.91 4.82 -0.41
CA VAL A 35 -18.05 5.01 -1.61
C VAL A 35 -18.37 6.31 -2.35
N ALA A 36 -19.65 6.63 -2.52
CA ALA A 36 -20.08 7.89 -3.15
C ALA A 36 -19.63 9.12 -2.34
N GLY A 37 -19.62 9.01 -1.01
CA GLY A 37 -19.13 10.06 -0.11
C GLY A 37 -17.64 10.38 -0.33
N TYR A 38 -16.80 9.37 -0.55
CA TYR A 38 -15.38 9.61 -0.88
C TYR A 38 -15.23 10.37 -2.20
N ALA A 39 -16.04 10.07 -3.22
CA ALA A 39 -16.01 10.81 -4.48
C ALA A 39 -16.35 12.30 -4.32
N GLU A 40 -17.36 12.62 -3.51
CA GLU A 40 -17.75 14.00 -3.18
C GLU A 40 -16.66 14.73 -2.39
N LEU A 41 -16.13 14.09 -1.35
CA LEU A 41 -15.07 14.65 -0.49
C LEU A 41 -13.78 14.89 -1.28
N GLY A 42 -13.37 13.93 -2.10
CA GLY A 42 -12.18 14.05 -2.95
C GLY A 42 -12.35 15.18 -3.98
N ARG A 43 -13.55 15.31 -4.56
CA ARG A 43 -13.86 16.43 -5.47
C ARG A 43 -13.79 17.77 -4.75
N SER A 44 -14.32 17.87 -3.54
CA SER A 44 -14.26 19.09 -2.74
C SER A 44 -12.81 19.50 -2.46
N ALA A 45 -11.96 18.56 -2.02
CA ALA A 45 -10.54 18.80 -1.81
C ALA A 45 -9.81 19.20 -3.10
N TYR A 46 -10.15 18.55 -4.22
CA TYR A 46 -9.58 18.88 -5.53
C TYR A 46 -9.95 20.31 -5.96
N GLN A 47 -11.21 20.70 -5.77
CA GLN A 47 -11.71 22.05 -6.10
C GLN A 47 -11.10 23.13 -5.21
N SER A 48 -10.74 22.81 -3.96
CA SER A 48 -10.02 23.73 -3.09
C SER A 48 -8.51 23.81 -3.37
N GLY A 49 -8.00 23.06 -4.36
CA GLY A 49 -6.59 23.00 -4.71
C GLY A 49 -5.74 22.12 -3.79
N ASP A 50 -6.35 21.38 -2.87
CA ASP A 50 -5.65 20.44 -1.98
C ASP A 50 -5.52 19.07 -2.67
N TYR A 51 -4.65 19.04 -3.68
CA TYR A 51 -4.54 17.91 -4.59
C TYR A 51 -3.98 16.65 -3.92
N MET A 52 -3.09 16.78 -2.94
CA MET A 52 -2.57 15.62 -2.21
C MET A 52 -3.65 15.00 -1.31
N LYS A 53 -4.46 15.81 -0.62
CA LYS A 53 -5.62 15.32 0.12
C LYS A 53 -6.65 14.69 -0.80
N ALA A 54 -6.93 15.32 -1.94
CA ALA A 54 -7.84 14.77 -2.94
C ALA A 54 -7.38 13.39 -3.42
N ALA A 55 -6.09 13.23 -3.74
CA ALA A 55 -5.51 11.95 -4.14
C ALA A 55 -5.69 10.87 -3.05
N GLY A 56 -5.46 11.21 -1.77
CA GLY A 56 -5.69 10.31 -0.65
C GLY A 56 -7.15 9.86 -0.53
N ILE A 57 -8.10 10.80 -0.61
CA ILE A 57 -9.54 10.48 -0.52
C ILE A 57 -10.00 9.65 -1.73
N PHE A 58 -9.53 9.97 -2.93
CA PHE A 58 -9.85 9.19 -4.13
C PHE A 58 -9.20 7.80 -4.10
N ARG A 59 -8.04 7.63 -3.44
CA ARG A 59 -7.46 6.31 -3.21
C ARG A 59 -8.38 5.48 -2.33
N ASP A 60 -8.95 6.07 -1.28
CA ASP A 60 -9.93 5.39 -0.43
C ASP A 60 -11.20 5.06 -1.23
N GLN A 61 -11.66 5.95 -2.12
CA GLN A 61 -12.74 5.64 -3.08
C GLN A 61 -12.41 4.39 -3.92
N ALA A 62 -11.20 4.31 -4.48
CA ALA A 62 -10.77 3.19 -5.30
C ALA A 62 -10.69 1.89 -4.49
N ALA A 63 -10.07 1.96 -3.31
CA ALA A 63 -9.94 0.84 -2.39
C ALA A 63 -11.29 0.22 -2.01
N TRP A 64 -12.26 1.06 -1.65
CA TRP A 64 -13.61 0.60 -1.31
C TRP A 64 -14.41 0.16 -2.55
N SER A 65 -14.17 0.75 -3.73
CA SER A 65 -14.80 0.27 -4.97
C SER A 65 -14.37 -1.16 -5.31
N GLU A 66 -13.09 -1.49 -5.15
CA GLU A 66 -12.59 -2.86 -5.28
C GLU A 66 -13.12 -3.80 -4.20
N PHE A 67 -13.18 -3.33 -2.95
CA PHE A 67 -13.67 -4.13 -1.83
C PHE A 67 -15.13 -4.52 -1.99
N CYS A 68 -15.95 -3.57 -2.38
CA CYS A 68 -17.39 -3.74 -2.51
C CYS A 68 -17.82 -4.36 -3.85
N GLY A 69 -16.87 -4.74 -4.72
CA GLY A 69 -17.17 -5.36 -6.00
C GLY A 69 -17.91 -4.45 -6.98
N PHE A 70 -17.57 -3.15 -7.00
CA PHE A 70 -18.14 -2.21 -7.96
C PHE A 70 -17.67 -2.55 -9.38
N SER A 71 -18.38 -2.07 -10.40
CA SER A 71 -18.03 -2.36 -11.80
C SER A 71 -16.63 -1.84 -12.15
N GLU A 72 -15.95 -2.53 -13.08
CA GLU A 72 -14.62 -2.12 -13.57
C GLU A 72 -14.59 -0.64 -14.00
N ARG A 73 -15.64 -0.18 -14.67
CA ARG A 73 -15.79 1.23 -15.09
C ARG A 73 -15.89 2.21 -13.90
N ALA A 74 -16.56 1.81 -12.82
CA ALA A 74 -16.66 2.64 -11.61
C ALA A 74 -15.30 2.70 -10.89
N THR A 75 -14.64 1.55 -10.73
CA THR A 75 -13.30 1.46 -10.13
C THR A 75 -12.26 2.22 -10.96
N ALA A 76 -12.28 2.06 -12.29
CA ALA A 76 -11.41 2.82 -13.20
C ALA A 76 -11.63 4.33 -13.09
N THR A 77 -12.87 4.77 -12.86
CA THR A 77 -13.16 6.19 -12.61
C THR A 77 -12.52 6.66 -11.30
N ALA A 78 -12.52 5.84 -10.24
CA ALA A 78 -11.82 6.15 -9.00
C ALA A 78 -10.29 6.23 -9.19
N TYR A 79 -9.67 5.28 -9.90
CA TYR A 79 -8.24 5.35 -10.26
C TYR A 79 -7.89 6.64 -11.03
N ASN A 80 -8.72 7.00 -12.00
CA ASN A 80 -8.55 8.23 -12.77
C ASN A 80 -8.64 9.49 -11.90
N ASN A 81 -9.52 9.50 -10.90
CA ASN A 81 -9.62 10.62 -9.96
C ASN A 81 -8.32 10.77 -9.15
N VAL A 82 -7.73 9.66 -8.69
CA VAL A 82 -6.42 9.67 -8.01
C VAL A 82 -5.35 10.22 -8.95
N ALA A 83 -5.27 9.69 -10.18
CA ALA A 83 -4.28 10.11 -11.15
C ALA A 83 -4.39 11.61 -11.49
N LEU A 84 -5.59 12.13 -11.71
CA LEU A 84 -5.81 13.55 -12.00
C LEU A 84 -5.38 14.45 -10.82
N ALA A 85 -5.66 14.05 -9.59
CA ALA A 85 -5.21 14.76 -8.41
C ALA A 85 -3.67 14.76 -8.31
N LEU A 86 -3.02 13.61 -8.49
CA LEU A 86 -1.56 13.49 -8.50
C LEU A 86 -0.91 14.29 -9.64
N MET A 87 -1.52 14.29 -10.83
CA MET A 87 -1.11 15.13 -11.96
C MET A 87 -1.12 16.62 -11.60
N ARG A 88 -2.13 17.09 -10.86
CA ARG A 88 -2.19 18.49 -10.39
C ARG A 88 -1.19 18.78 -9.28
N ALA A 89 -0.89 17.80 -8.43
CA ALA A 89 0.14 17.89 -7.41
C ALA A 89 1.59 17.79 -7.97
N GLY A 90 1.76 17.52 -9.27
CA GLY A 90 3.08 17.34 -9.89
C GLY A 90 3.70 15.95 -9.71
N GLN A 91 2.96 15.02 -9.09
CA GLN A 91 3.38 13.63 -8.84
C GLN A 91 3.12 12.76 -10.08
N LEU A 92 3.83 13.06 -11.17
CA LEU A 92 3.52 12.53 -12.50
C LEU A 92 3.69 11.01 -12.62
N LEU A 93 4.81 10.46 -12.12
CA LEU A 93 5.04 9.02 -12.21
C LEU A 93 4.08 8.22 -11.31
N LYS A 94 3.75 8.74 -10.13
CA LYS A 94 2.67 8.18 -9.29
C LYS A 94 1.31 8.21 -10.01
N ALA A 95 1.00 9.29 -10.73
CA ALA A 95 -0.20 9.33 -11.56
C ALA A 95 -0.18 8.27 -12.67
N ARG A 96 0.99 8.05 -13.31
CA ARG A 96 1.19 6.98 -14.31
C ARG A 96 0.82 5.63 -13.71
N ALA A 97 1.29 5.34 -12.50
CA ALA A 97 1.01 4.09 -11.79
C ALA A 97 -0.50 3.83 -11.65
N TYR A 98 -1.28 4.83 -11.23
CA TYR A 98 -2.74 4.69 -11.12
C TYR A 98 -3.45 4.51 -12.47
N LEU A 99 -3.00 5.19 -13.53
CA LEU A 99 -3.60 5.04 -14.86
C LEU A 99 -3.34 3.65 -15.45
N LEU A 100 -2.20 3.03 -15.11
CA LEU A 100 -1.85 1.67 -15.50
C LEU A 100 -2.69 0.58 -14.81
N LEU A 101 -3.48 0.91 -13.78
CA LEU A 101 -4.40 -0.05 -13.13
C LEU A 101 -5.64 -0.36 -13.97
N ALA A 102 -5.99 0.51 -14.93
CA ALA A 102 -7.10 0.30 -15.85
C ALA A 102 -6.74 0.85 -17.25
N PRO A 103 -5.74 0.27 -17.93
CA PRO A 103 -5.15 0.85 -19.14
C PRO A 103 -6.12 0.86 -20.32
N ASP A 104 -7.12 -0.01 -20.31
CA ASP A 104 -8.14 -0.14 -21.36
C ASP A 104 -9.39 0.73 -21.12
N ASP A 105 -9.48 1.46 -20.01
CA ASP A 105 -10.57 2.45 -19.83
C ASP A 105 -10.31 3.71 -20.66
N ASP A 106 -11.37 4.24 -21.29
CA ASP A 106 -11.28 5.42 -22.16
C ASP A 106 -10.70 6.65 -21.45
N LYS A 107 -11.03 6.86 -20.17
CA LYS A 107 -10.51 7.99 -19.39
C LYS A 107 -9.04 7.77 -19.04
N SER A 108 -8.67 6.53 -18.69
CA SER A 108 -7.28 6.18 -18.42
C SER A 108 -6.40 6.45 -19.64
N ARG A 109 -6.81 6.00 -20.83
CA ARG A 109 -6.06 6.26 -22.07
C ARG A 109 -5.96 7.76 -22.38
N HIS A 110 -7.06 8.49 -22.22
CA HIS A 110 -7.07 9.94 -22.44
C HIS A 110 -6.11 10.67 -21.49
N ASN A 111 -6.21 10.40 -20.18
CA ASN A 111 -5.38 11.03 -19.17
C ASN A 111 -3.91 10.59 -19.27
N MET A 112 -3.64 9.35 -19.69
CA MET A 112 -2.29 8.86 -19.96
C MET A 112 -1.64 9.68 -21.09
N ALA A 113 -2.36 9.92 -22.19
CA ALA A 113 -1.84 10.74 -23.27
C ALA A 113 -1.48 12.17 -22.82
N LEU A 114 -2.28 12.78 -21.94
CA LEU A 114 -1.98 14.09 -21.33
C LEU A 114 -0.79 14.02 -20.37
N LEU A 115 -0.65 12.93 -19.63
CA LEU A 115 0.45 12.71 -18.70
C LEU A 115 1.78 12.53 -19.44
N GLU A 116 1.83 11.71 -20.49
CA GLU A 116 3.04 11.45 -21.28
C GLU A 116 3.58 12.73 -21.93
N GLN A 117 2.70 13.65 -22.37
CA GLN A 117 3.13 14.96 -22.87
C GLN A 117 3.87 15.79 -21.81
N ARG A 118 3.53 15.62 -20.53
CA ARG A 118 4.18 16.33 -19.41
C ARG A 118 5.46 15.62 -18.98
N LEU A 119 5.47 14.29 -18.97
CA LEU A 119 6.67 13.49 -18.67
C LEU A 119 7.76 13.73 -19.72
N ALA A 120 7.41 13.86 -21.00
CA ALA A 120 8.35 14.17 -22.07
C ALA A 120 9.08 15.52 -21.91
N GLN A 121 8.61 16.40 -21.02
CA GLN A 121 9.23 17.69 -20.70
C GLN A 121 10.19 17.60 -19.51
N GLN A 122 10.25 16.45 -18.83
CA GLN A 122 11.14 16.21 -17.69
C GLN A 122 12.43 15.50 -18.17
N PRO A 123 13.57 15.74 -17.51
CA PRO A 123 14.77 14.94 -17.78
C PRO A 123 14.48 13.47 -17.45
N PRO A 124 15.02 12.52 -18.23
CA PRO A 124 14.90 11.12 -17.88
C PRO A 124 15.59 10.85 -16.54
N ALA A 125 14.99 9.98 -15.73
CA ALA A 125 15.67 9.46 -14.56
C ALA A 125 16.90 8.66 -15.00
N THR A 126 17.98 8.71 -14.22
CA THR A 126 19.24 8.02 -14.54
C THR A 126 19.68 7.18 -13.35
N GLY A 127 20.20 5.99 -13.64
CA GLY A 127 20.66 5.07 -12.62
C GLY A 127 19.52 4.42 -11.81
N PRO A 128 19.87 3.56 -10.84
CA PRO A 128 18.91 2.74 -10.09
C PRO A 128 18.24 3.48 -8.93
N ALA A 129 18.74 4.66 -8.54
CA ALA A 129 18.13 5.47 -7.48
C ALA A 129 16.66 5.79 -7.78
N GLY A 130 15.78 5.64 -6.80
CA GLY A 130 14.36 5.98 -6.95
C GLY A 130 13.45 5.18 -6.04
N VAL A 131 12.17 5.46 -6.16
CA VAL A 131 11.10 4.69 -5.50
C VAL A 131 10.32 3.95 -6.58
N TYR A 132 10.02 2.68 -6.35
CA TYR A 132 9.36 1.81 -7.31
C TYR A 132 8.15 1.15 -6.67
N TRP A 133 7.02 1.14 -7.38
CA TRP A 133 5.75 0.62 -6.87
C TRP A 133 5.22 -0.57 -7.65
N ARG A 134 4.65 -1.54 -6.94
CA ARG A 134 3.82 -2.62 -7.50
C ARG A 134 2.48 -2.65 -6.77
N TYR A 135 1.38 -2.71 -7.51
CA TYR A 135 0.06 -2.67 -6.90
C TYR A 135 -0.22 -3.94 -6.10
N ALA A 136 -0.59 -3.78 -4.84
CA ALA A 136 -0.94 -4.86 -3.93
C ALA A 136 -2.46 -4.99 -3.70
N GLY A 137 -3.26 -4.15 -4.37
CA GLY A 137 -4.70 -4.11 -4.27
C GLY A 137 -5.21 -3.09 -3.26
N ARG A 138 -6.47 -2.67 -3.43
CA ARG A 138 -7.22 -1.81 -2.50
C ARG A 138 -6.50 -0.53 -2.08
N GLY A 139 -5.84 0.14 -3.02
CA GLY A 139 -5.09 1.37 -2.80
C GLY A 139 -3.71 1.18 -2.14
N VAL A 140 -3.28 -0.06 -1.90
CA VAL A 140 -1.98 -0.40 -1.30
C VAL A 140 -0.98 -0.74 -2.40
N TRP A 141 0.26 -0.32 -2.20
CA TRP A 141 1.38 -0.54 -3.13
C TRP A 141 2.56 -1.13 -2.36
N SER A 142 3.11 -2.23 -2.86
CA SER A 142 4.45 -2.69 -2.49
C SER A 142 5.48 -1.73 -3.04
N GLU A 143 6.53 -1.50 -2.28
CA GLU A 143 7.54 -0.48 -2.56
C GLU A 143 8.94 -1.09 -2.57
N VAL A 144 9.77 -0.63 -3.50
CA VAL A 144 11.22 -0.77 -3.44
C VAL A 144 11.80 0.64 -3.44
N THR A 145 12.63 0.95 -2.46
CA THR A 145 13.36 2.21 -2.38
C THR A 145 14.84 1.94 -2.56
N VAL A 146 15.48 2.71 -3.44
CA VAL A 146 16.91 2.58 -3.75
C VAL A 146 17.59 3.92 -3.58
N VAL A 147 18.55 3.99 -2.67
CA VAL A 147 19.34 5.19 -2.40
C VAL A 147 20.83 4.91 -2.41
N VAL A 148 21.62 5.91 -2.81
CA VAL A 148 23.09 5.80 -2.85
C VAL A 148 23.63 5.60 -1.43
N HIS A 149 24.48 4.60 -1.22
CA HIS A 149 25.16 4.35 0.05
C HIS A 149 26.67 4.10 -0.19
N GLY A 150 27.44 5.19 -0.21
CA GLY A 150 28.87 5.13 -0.53
C GLY A 150 29.10 4.73 -1.98
N GLU A 151 29.84 3.64 -2.20
CA GLU A 151 30.06 3.02 -3.52
C GLU A 151 29.02 1.95 -3.85
N GLN A 152 28.07 1.70 -2.93
CA GLN A 152 27.00 0.71 -3.04
C GLN A 152 25.62 1.39 -2.96
N TRP A 153 24.57 0.59 -2.81
CA TRP A 153 23.19 1.03 -2.80
C TRP A 153 22.45 0.44 -1.62
N GLN A 154 21.81 1.29 -0.82
CA GLN A 154 20.80 0.82 0.12
C GLN A 154 19.55 0.48 -0.68
N ILE A 155 19.06 -0.74 -0.53
CA ILE A 155 17.83 -1.24 -1.16
C ILE A 155 16.90 -1.70 -0.06
N ASP A 156 15.75 -1.04 0.03
CA ASP A 156 14.68 -1.34 0.97
C ASP A 156 13.47 -1.87 0.20
N TYR A 157 12.97 -3.04 0.59
CA TYR A 157 11.74 -3.62 0.06
C TYR A 157 10.68 -3.66 1.14
N ALA A 158 9.49 -3.14 0.83
CA ALA A 158 8.28 -3.25 1.64
C ALA A 158 7.19 -3.92 0.81
N GLY A 159 6.95 -5.20 1.08
CA GLY A 159 5.97 -6.04 0.41
C GLY A 159 4.62 -6.05 1.09
N TYR A 160 3.56 -5.97 0.29
CA TYR A 160 2.18 -6.11 0.77
C TYR A 160 1.40 -7.15 -0.03
N TYR A 161 0.53 -7.85 0.69
CA TYR A 161 -0.57 -8.62 0.11
C TYR A 161 -1.87 -8.23 0.80
N MET A 162 -2.85 -7.73 0.04
CA MET A 162 -4.17 -7.39 0.59
C MET A 162 -5.11 -8.60 0.57
N PRO A 163 -5.45 -9.19 1.73
CA PRO A 163 -6.42 -10.27 1.78
C PRO A 163 -7.85 -9.75 1.51
N GLY A 164 -8.80 -10.67 1.38
CA GLY A 164 -10.21 -10.35 1.12
C GLY A 164 -10.78 -9.29 2.06
N MET A 165 -10.53 -9.43 3.37
CA MET A 165 -10.94 -8.50 4.44
C MET A 165 -9.86 -7.46 4.79
N GLY A 166 -8.89 -7.21 3.91
CA GLY A 166 -7.72 -6.38 4.18
C GLY A 166 -8.04 -4.92 4.54
N LEU A 167 -9.20 -4.36 4.13
CA LEU A 167 -9.58 -3.01 4.55
C LEU A 167 -9.94 -2.91 6.04
N TYR A 168 -10.27 -4.02 6.69
CA TYR A 168 -10.57 -4.06 8.12
C TYR A 168 -9.40 -4.54 8.96
N TYR A 169 -8.63 -5.51 8.45
CA TYR A 169 -7.57 -6.17 9.22
C TYR A 169 -6.15 -5.84 8.76
N GLY A 170 -6.01 -5.08 7.68
CA GLY A 170 -4.72 -4.73 7.10
C GLY A 170 -4.17 -5.78 6.11
N PRO A 171 -3.10 -5.42 5.39
CA PRO A 171 -2.36 -6.33 4.54
C PRO A 171 -1.50 -7.29 5.37
N ASN A 172 -1.13 -8.42 4.76
CA ASN A 172 0.08 -9.14 5.17
C ASN A 172 1.29 -8.35 4.66
N MET A 173 2.35 -8.31 5.46
CA MET A 173 3.53 -7.48 5.22
C MET A 173 4.80 -8.30 5.40
N GLY A 174 5.81 -7.98 4.60
CA GLY A 174 7.16 -8.52 4.71
C GLY A 174 8.15 -7.55 4.09
N GLU A 175 9.37 -7.55 4.61
CA GLU A 175 10.38 -6.56 4.26
C GLU A 175 11.78 -7.16 4.25
N PHE A 176 12.67 -6.52 3.49
CA PHE A 176 14.11 -6.64 3.68
C PHE A 176 14.76 -5.28 3.44
N ALA A 177 15.94 -5.09 4.03
CA ALA A 177 16.74 -3.88 3.85
C ALA A 177 18.21 -4.27 3.88
N ASP A 178 18.96 -3.92 2.83
CA ASP A 178 20.38 -4.26 2.74
C ASP A 178 21.17 -3.28 1.87
N VAL A 179 22.49 -3.22 2.09
CA VAL A 179 23.43 -2.46 1.26
C VAL A 179 24.05 -3.42 0.25
N LEU A 180 23.62 -3.30 -1.00
CA LEU A 180 23.99 -4.22 -2.07
C LEU A 180 24.82 -3.52 -3.16
N PRO A 181 25.83 -4.19 -3.74
CA PRO A 181 26.40 -3.73 -5.00
C PRO A 181 25.35 -3.87 -6.12
N ILE A 182 25.35 -2.92 -7.07
CA ILE A 182 24.61 -3.05 -8.32
C ILE A 182 25.63 -3.15 -9.45
N GLU A 183 25.71 -4.33 -10.06
CA GLU A 183 26.63 -4.65 -11.16
C GLU A 183 25.81 -4.95 -12.42
N ASP A 184 26.11 -4.26 -13.54
CA ASP A 184 25.37 -4.40 -14.80
C ASP A 184 23.84 -4.30 -14.65
N GLY A 185 23.39 -3.40 -13.76
CA GLY A 185 21.98 -3.19 -13.46
C GLY A 185 21.33 -4.31 -12.65
N LYS A 186 22.10 -5.13 -11.92
CA LYS A 186 21.59 -6.24 -11.12
C LYS A 186 22.16 -6.22 -9.70
N ALA A 187 21.34 -6.66 -8.75
CA ALA A 187 21.72 -6.95 -7.37
C ALA A 187 21.14 -8.30 -6.94
N LEU A 188 21.72 -8.88 -5.89
CA LEU A 188 21.24 -10.10 -5.26
C LEU A 188 21.18 -9.85 -3.75
N TYR A 189 19.99 -9.92 -3.18
CA TYR A 189 19.81 -10.05 -1.74
C TYR A 189 19.89 -11.53 -1.38
N HIS A 190 20.64 -11.85 -0.34
CA HIS A 190 20.80 -13.20 0.17
C HIS A 190 20.56 -13.20 1.68
N GLN A 191 19.72 -14.11 2.13
CA GLN A 191 19.47 -14.37 3.54
C GLN A 191 19.75 -15.84 3.82
N ASP A 192 20.76 -16.08 4.65
CA ASP A 192 21.01 -17.38 5.26
C ASP A 192 20.18 -17.51 6.53
N ASP A 193 19.44 -18.62 6.67
CA ASP A 193 18.96 -19.06 7.99
C ASP A 193 20.01 -20.02 8.56
N GLU A 194 20.68 -19.64 9.65
CA GLU A 194 21.72 -20.48 10.26
C GLU A 194 21.15 -21.80 10.84
N ASP A 195 19.83 -21.87 11.05
CA ASP A 195 19.13 -22.95 11.76
C ASP A 195 18.19 -23.81 10.88
N ASP A 196 17.84 -23.38 9.66
CA ASP A 196 16.95 -24.11 8.74
C ASP A 196 17.49 -24.04 7.29
N GLU A 197 17.37 -25.12 6.53
CA GLU A 197 17.90 -25.27 5.15
C GLU A 197 17.26 -24.31 4.09
N SER A 198 16.58 -23.25 4.51
CA SER A 198 15.93 -22.26 3.64
C SER A 198 16.80 -21.02 3.46
N ALA A 199 17.72 -21.08 2.50
CA ALA A 199 18.30 -19.86 1.95
C ALA A 199 17.22 -19.10 1.15
N CYS A 200 17.15 -17.78 1.33
CA CYS A 200 16.36 -16.90 0.50
C CYS A 200 17.26 -16.05 -0.38
N ASP A 201 17.04 -16.13 -1.69
CA ASP A 201 17.67 -15.27 -2.69
C ASP A 201 16.61 -14.38 -3.32
N VAL A 202 16.83 -13.07 -3.34
CA VAL A 202 16.01 -12.15 -4.14
C VAL A 202 16.88 -11.54 -5.22
N SER A 203 16.66 -11.96 -6.47
CA SER A 203 17.27 -11.35 -7.64
C SER A 203 16.58 -10.03 -7.96
N ILE A 204 17.37 -8.98 -8.18
CA ILE A 204 16.89 -7.62 -8.43
C ILE A 204 17.48 -7.13 -9.75
N ALA A 205 16.64 -6.81 -10.74
CA ALA A 205 17.08 -6.34 -12.05
C ALA A 205 16.48 -4.97 -12.38
N PHE A 206 17.35 -4.00 -12.64
CA PHE A 206 17.00 -2.60 -12.88
C PHE A 206 16.88 -2.29 -14.37
N SER A 207 15.86 -1.51 -14.71
CA SER A 207 15.73 -0.80 -15.99
C SER A 207 15.49 0.68 -15.74
N ASP A 208 15.46 1.48 -16.81
CA ASP A 208 15.28 2.94 -16.70
C ASP A 208 14.01 3.32 -15.93
N ASP A 209 12.91 2.59 -16.12
CA ASP A 209 11.59 2.92 -15.58
C ASP A 209 11.03 1.91 -14.57
N ALA A 210 11.81 0.90 -14.17
CA ALA A 210 11.32 -0.18 -13.31
C ALA A 210 12.44 -0.99 -12.64
N VAL A 211 12.03 -1.82 -11.69
CA VAL A 211 12.83 -2.90 -11.13
C VAL A 211 12.00 -4.20 -11.15
N GLU A 212 12.61 -5.30 -11.57
CA GLU A 212 12.05 -6.65 -11.52
C GLU A 212 12.67 -7.37 -10.32
N LEU A 213 11.82 -7.99 -9.50
CA LEU A 213 12.25 -8.82 -8.37
C LEU A 213 11.85 -10.27 -8.64
N ASP A 214 12.66 -11.21 -8.18
CA ASP A 214 12.37 -12.64 -8.19
C ASP A 214 12.94 -13.32 -6.95
N SER A 215 12.06 -13.80 -6.08
CA SER A 215 12.40 -14.51 -4.83
C SER A 215 12.49 -16.01 -5.06
N GLN A 216 13.59 -16.61 -4.61
CA GLN A 216 13.84 -18.06 -4.58
C GLN A 216 14.05 -18.51 -3.14
N GLY A 217 13.45 -19.65 -2.77
CA GLY A 217 13.45 -20.14 -1.39
C GLY A 217 12.31 -19.58 -0.53
N ASP A 218 12.38 -19.83 0.78
CA ASP A 218 11.46 -19.25 1.76
C ASP A 218 12.10 -18.02 2.40
N CYS A 219 11.57 -16.84 2.07
CA CYS A 219 12.08 -15.57 2.55
C CYS A 219 11.40 -15.07 3.82
N GLY A 220 10.47 -15.84 4.40
CA GLY A 220 9.82 -15.45 5.66
C GLY A 220 9.01 -14.14 5.60
N PHE A 221 8.71 -13.60 4.42
CA PHE A 221 7.97 -12.32 4.24
C PHE A 221 6.50 -12.37 4.69
N GLY A 222 6.06 -13.47 5.30
CA GLY A 222 4.69 -13.66 5.73
C GLY A 222 3.79 -14.21 4.62
N HIS A 223 2.59 -14.63 5.02
CA HIS A 223 1.69 -15.38 4.17
C HIS A 223 1.31 -14.59 2.90
N ASN A 224 1.57 -15.16 1.71
CA ASN A 224 1.32 -14.58 0.38
C ASN A 224 2.11 -13.31 0.02
N VAL A 225 3.11 -12.92 0.82
CA VAL A 225 3.99 -11.79 0.47
C VAL A 225 5.22 -12.35 -0.22
N GLN A 226 5.57 -11.77 -1.37
CA GLN A 226 6.72 -12.18 -2.16
C GLN A 226 7.40 -10.95 -2.78
N ALA A 227 8.72 -10.88 -2.65
CA ALA A 227 9.55 -9.94 -3.38
C ALA A 227 9.69 -10.39 -4.84
N ALA A 228 8.60 -10.23 -5.60
CA ALA A 228 8.49 -10.74 -6.95
C ALA A 228 7.76 -9.77 -7.88
N GLY A 229 8.07 -9.84 -9.17
CA GLY A 229 7.42 -9.13 -10.26
C GLY A 229 7.94 -7.70 -10.51
N ARG A 230 7.24 -7.01 -11.41
CA ARG A 230 7.61 -5.68 -11.89
C ARG A 230 7.12 -4.57 -10.97
N PHE A 231 8.04 -3.71 -10.55
CA PHE A 231 7.78 -2.47 -9.83
C PHE A 231 8.13 -1.29 -10.75
N ILE A 232 7.20 -0.38 -10.95
CA ILE A 232 7.38 0.78 -11.84
C ILE A 232 7.93 1.97 -11.05
N ARG A 233 8.87 2.72 -11.62
CA ARG A 233 9.45 3.90 -10.98
C ARG A 233 8.39 4.98 -10.78
N VAL A 234 8.36 5.56 -9.58
CA VAL A 234 7.42 6.61 -9.17
C VAL A 234 8.09 7.87 -8.61
N GLU A 235 9.39 7.80 -8.28
CA GLU A 235 10.27 8.92 -7.89
C GLU A 235 11.68 8.70 -8.44
#